data_AF-A0A0H5PZD1-F1
#
_entry.id   AF-A0A0H5PZD1-F1
#
_cell.length_a   1.000
_cell.length_b   1.000
_cell.length_c   1.000
_cell.angle_alpha   90.00
_cell.angle_beta   90.00
_cell.angle_gamma   90.00
#
_symmetry.space_group_name_H-M   'P 1'
#
loop_
_entity.id
_entity.type
_entity.pdbx_description
1 polymer ?
#
loop_
_entity_poly.entity_id
_entity_poly.type
_entity_poly.pdbx_seq_one_letter_code
_entity_poly.pdbx_strand_id
1 'polypeptide(L)'
;MSVENEEQQSTRSTVGRTIRLSTEVMARLQAVCEHLGVTVGAYLTQEIGRAVARDEVSLMAKQSQVNSLELLSRFLTEAAKEARDE
;
A
#
# COMPACT_ATOMS: atom_id res chain seq x y z
N MET A 1 -35.58 -22.00 10.05
CA MET A 1 -34.30 -22.03 9.31
C MET A 1 -34.44 -21.07 8.15
N SER A 2 -34.07 -19.81 8.39
CA SER A 2 -34.08 -18.76 7.37
C SER A 2 -32.63 -18.36 7.20
N VAL A 3 -32.08 -18.68 6.04
CA VAL A 3 -30.72 -18.34 5.63
C VAL A 3 -30.69 -16.84 5.33
N GLU A 4 -30.08 -16.06 6.23
CA GLU A 4 -29.73 -14.66 5.97
C GLU A 4 -28.45 -14.66 5.14
N ASN A 5 -28.65 -14.61 3.83
CA ASN A 5 -27.62 -14.32 2.84
C ASN A 5 -27.45 -12.79 2.81
N GLU A 6 -26.56 -12.26 3.64
CA GLU A 6 -26.17 -10.85 3.58
C GLU A 6 -25.29 -10.61 2.35
N GLU A 7 -25.94 -10.41 1.21
CA GLU A 7 -25.31 -9.77 0.05
C GLU A 7 -24.95 -8.32 0.40
N GLN A 8 -23.64 -8.08 0.44
CA GLN A 8 -22.98 -6.95 -0.23
C GLN A 8 -23.59 -5.55 -0.03
N GLN A 9 -22.93 -4.75 0.80
CA GLN A 9 -22.69 -3.36 0.42
C GLN A 9 -21.36 -2.85 0.98
N SER A 10 -20.27 -3.15 0.25
CA SER A 10 -19.02 -2.40 0.41
C SER A 10 -19.25 -1.00 -0.13
N THR A 11 -19.65 -0.08 0.75
CA THR A 11 -19.58 1.36 0.46
C THR A 11 -18.10 1.70 0.31
N ARG A 12 -17.60 1.66 -0.93
CA ARG A 12 -16.24 2.11 -1.24
C ARG A 12 -16.20 3.62 -1.01
N SER A 13 -15.93 4.01 0.24
CA SER A 13 -15.80 5.39 0.69
C SER A 13 -14.77 6.09 -0.19
N THR A 14 -15.24 6.81 -1.22
CA THR A 14 -14.35 7.54 -2.11
C THR A 14 -13.96 8.81 -1.37
N VAL A 15 -12.77 8.83 -0.79
CA VAL A 15 -12.24 10.00 -0.07
C VAL A 15 -11.62 10.95 -1.08
N GLY A 16 -12.30 12.07 -1.36
CA GLY A 16 -11.73 13.15 -2.16
C GLY A 16 -10.65 13.90 -1.39
N ARG A 17 -9.43 13.99 -1.94
CA ARG A 17 -8.36 14.83 -1.41
C ARG A 17 -8.01 15.95 -2.39
N THR A 18 -7.86 17.16 -1.88
CA THR A 18 -7.41 18.31 -2.67
C THR A 18 -5.89 18.36 -2.67
N ILE A 19 -5.28 18.39 -3.85
CA ILE A 19 -3.82 18.46 -4.03
C ILE A 19 -3.46 19.83 -4.59
N ARG A 20 -2.48 20.50 -3.98
CA ARG A 20 -1.91 21.75 -4.52
C ARG A 20 -0.65 21.41 -5.31
N LEU A 21 -0.63 21.77 -6.58
CA LEU A 21 0.50 21.58 -7.48
C LEU A 21 1.16 22.93 -7.77
N SER A 22 2.48 22.92 -7.98
CA SER A 22 3.18 24.10 -8.50
C SER A 22 2.82 24.33 -9.98
N THR A 23 2.87 25.58 -10.41
CA THR A 23 2.45 25.99 -11.76
C THR A 23 3.23 25.26 -12.86
N GLU A 24 4.52 25.01 -12.66
CA GLU A 24 5.36 24.28 -13.61
C GLU A 24 4.93 22.81 -13.76
N VAL A 25 4.62 22.15 -12.63
CA VAL A 25 4.19 20.75 -12.65
C VAL A 25 2.81 20.62 -13.27
N MET A 26 1.91 21.57 -13.00
CA MET A 26 0.59 21.63 -13.62
C MET A 26 0.68 21.74 -15.15
N ALA A 27 1.56 22.60 -15.66
CA ALA A 27 1.75 22.79 -17.10
C ALA A 27 2.28 21.52 -17.78
N ARG A 28 3.30 20.86 -17.19
CA ARG A 28 3.81 19.59 -17.72
C ARG A 28 2.76 18.48 -17.65
N LEU A 29 2.01 18.41 -16.56
CA LEU A 29 0.94 17.42 -16.37
C LEU A 29 -0.13 17.57 -17.44
N GLN A 30 -0.53 18.81 -17.74
CA GLN A 30 -1.52 19.09 -18.78
C GLN A 30 -1.03 18.69 -20.17
N ALA A 31 0.23 19.01 -20.53
CA ALA A 31 0.82 18.59 -21.80
C ALA A 31 0.90 17.06 -21.94
N VAL A 32 1.22 16.35 -20.85
CA VAL A 32 1.24 14.88 -20.82
C VAL A 32 -0.18 14.32 -20.96
N CYS A 33 -1.15 14.87 -20.23
CA CYS A 33 -2.55 14.42 -20.31
C CYS A 33 -3.13 14.63 -21.71
N GLU A 34 -2.81 15.75 -22.36
CA GLU A 34 -3.21 16.06 -23.74
C GLU A 34 -2.59 15.09 -24.75
N HIS A 35 -1.31 14.75 -24.59
CA HIS A 35 -0.63 13.78 -25.44
C HIS A 35 -1.20 12.36 -25.31
N LEU A 36 -1.55 11.93 -24.09
CA LEU A 36 -2.11 10.60 -23.84
C LEU A 36 -3.64 10.54 -24.07
N GLY A 37 -4.31 11.68 -24.28
CA GLY A 37 -5.77 11.73 -24.45
C GLY A 37 -6.55 11.36 -23.17
N VAL A 38 -5.94 11.55 -22.00
CA VAL A 38 -6.53 11.22 -20.69
C VAL A 38 -6.85 12.48 -19.89
N THR A 39 -7.81 12.38 -18.96
CA THR A 39 -8.07 13.48 -18.04
C THR A 39 -7.02 13.53 -16.93
N VAL A 40 -6.72 14.74 -16.46
CA VAL A 40 -5.77 14.97 -15.36
C VAL A 40 -6.13 14.15 -14.12
N GLY A 41 -7.43 14.05 -13.80
CA GLY A 41 -7.92 13.25 -12.68
C GLY A 41 -7.61 11.76 -12.85
N ALA A 42 -7.90 11.18 -14.01
CA ALA A 42 -7.64 9.77 -14.28
C ALA A 42 -6.13 9.46 -14.23
N TYR A 43 -5.30 10.33 -14.81
CA TYR A 43 -3.85 10.20 -14.77
C TYR A 43 -3.31 10.20 -13.34
N LEU A 44 -3.75 11.16 -12.51
CA LEU A 44 -3.32 11.26 -11.11
C LEU A 44 -3.78 10.06 -10.30
N THR A 45 -5.03 9.62 -10.43
CA THR A 45 -5.52 8.43 -9.70
C THR A 45 -4.73 7.19 -10.06
N GLN A 46 -4.41 7.00 -11.34
CA GLN A 46 -3.63 5.86 -11.80
C GLN A 46 -2.19 5.91 -11.28
N GLU A 47 -1.50 7.04 -11.41
CA GLU A 47 -0.11 7.17 -10.98
C GLU A 47 0.03 7.11 -9.45
N ILE A 48 -0.90 7.70 -8.69
CA ILE A 48 -0.94 7.55 -7.24
C ILE A 48 -1.13 6.08 -6.86
N GLY A 49 -2.05 5.36 -7.51
CA GLY A 49 -2.25 3.93 -7.25
C GLY A 49 -1.00 3.09 -7.53
N ARG A 50 -0.29 3.38 -8.64
CA ARG A 50 0.98 2.71 -8.98
C ARG A 50 2.09 3.02 -7.98
N ALA A 51 2.20 4.26 -7.53
CA ALA A 51 3.19 4.67 -6.54
C ALA A 51 2.93 4.00 -5.18
N VAL A 52 1.68 4.04 -4.71
CA VAL A 52 1.28 3.41 -3.44
C VAL A 52 1.53 1.90 -3.48
N ALA A 53 1.13 1.21 -4.54
CA ALA A 53 1.37 -0.23 -4.65
C ALA A 53 2.87 -0.59 -4.62
N ARG A 54 3.72 0.24 -5.24
CA ARG A 54 5.17 0.05 -5.22
C ARG A 54 5.76 0.26 -3.83
N ASP A 55 5.30 1.30 -3.14
CA ASP A 55 5.75 1.62 -1.79
C ASP A 55 5.27 0.57 -0.78
N GLU A 56 4.05 0.04 -0.95
CA GLU A 56 3.51 -1.07 -0.17
C GLU A 56 4.36 -2.33 -0.30
N VAL A 57 4.74 -2.73 -1.52
CA VAL A 57 5.63 -3.88 -1.74
C VAL A 57 6.97 -3.67 -1.05
N SER A 58 7.52 -2.46 -1.15
CA SER A 58 8.79 -2.10 -0.49
C SER A 58 8.67 -2.10 1.04
N LEU A 59 7.52 -1.69 1.56
CA LEU A 59 7.22 -1.70 2.99
C LEU A 59 7.02 -3.13 3.52
N MET A 60 6.26 -3.96 2.81
CA MET A 60 6.06 -5.38 3.15
C MET A 60 7.39 -6.16 3.11
N ALA A 61 8.27 -5.88 2.14
CA ALA A 61 9.59 -6.49 2.08
C ALA A 61 10.44 -6.15 3.32
N LYS A 62 10.42 -4.88 3.75
CA LYS A 62 11.11 -4.46 4.99
C LYS A 62 10.49 -5.10 6.23
N GLN A 63 9.16 -5.15 6.31
CA GLN A 63 8.44 -5.70 7.45
C GLN A 63 8.61 -7.22 7.56
N SER A 64 8.68 -7.93 6.43
CA SER A 64 8.95 -9.37 6.37
C SER A 64 10.35 -9.72 6.87
N GLN A 65 11.39 -8.97 6.47
CA GLN A 65 12.75 -9.20 6.99
C GLN A 65 12.82 -9.01 8.51
N VAL A 66 12.26 -7.92 9.03
CA VAL A 66 12.28 -7.64 10.47
C VAL A 66 11.55 -8.74 11.26
N ASN A 67 10.38 -9.17 10.80
CA ASN A 67 9.61 -10.21 11.48
C ASN A 67 10.32 -11.58 11.47
N SER A 68 10.95 -11.95 10.34
CA SER A 68 11.71 -13.20 10.25
C SER A 68 12.92 -13.23 11.18
N LEU A 69 13.60 -12.09 11.35
CA LEU A 69 14.75 -11.95 12.24
C LEU A 69 14.31 -11.96 13.71
N GLU A 70 13.15 -11.37 14.03
CA GLU A 70 12.56 -11.41 15.37
C GLU A 70 12.11 -12.83 15.78
N LEU A 71 11.55 -13.60 14.85
CA LEU A 71 11.20 -15.00 15.11
C LEU A 71 12.44 -15.86 15.31
N LEU A 72 13.48 -15.65 14.49
CA LEU A 72 14.74 -16.38 14.60
C LEU A 72 15.47 -16.06 15.91
N SER A 73 15.46 -14.79 16.34
CA SER A 73 16.07 -14.39 17.60
C SER A 73 15.34 -14.97 18.81
N ARG A 74 13.99 -15.02 18.78
CA ARG A 74 13.20 -15.69 19.83
C ARG A 74 13.51 -17.18 19.89
N PHE A 75 13.57 -17.86 18.75
CA PHE A 75 13.87 -19.29 18.68
C PHE A 75 15.29 -19.64 19.17
N LEU A 76 16.29 -18.83 18.79
CA LEU A 76 17.67 -18.95 19.30
C LEU A 76 17.75 -18.71 20.80
N THR A 77 16.99 -17.74 21.32
CA THR A 77 16.98 -17.42 22.76
C THR A 77 16.30 -18.54 23.55
N GLU A 78 15.26 -19.15 23.01
CA GLU A 78 14.52 -20.26 23.62
C GLU A 78 15.36 -21.55 23.61
N ALA A 79 15.99 -21.89 22.49
CA ALA A 79 16.94 -23.01 22.39
C ALA A 79 18.18 -22.83 23.29
N ALA A 80 18.69 -21.61 23.43
CA ALA A 80 19.80 -21.31 24.34
C ALA A 80 19.40 -21.36 25.82
N LYS A 81 18.10 -21.20 26.12
CA LYS A 81 17.55 -21.38 27.47
C LYS A 81 17.42 -22.86 27.81
N GLU A 82 16.91 -23.65 26.86
CA GLU A 82 16.73 -25.10 27.00
C GLU A 82 18.08 -25.83 27.15
N ALA A 83 19.12 -25.39 26.44
CA ALA A 83 20.49 -25.90 26.59
C ALA A 83 21.21 -25.50 27.90
N ARG A 84 20.59 -24.69 28.75
CA ARG A 84 21.14 -24.24 30.06
C ARG A 84 20.46 -24.89 31.26
N ASP A 85 19.34 -25.58 31.04
CA ASP A 85 18.55 -26.29 32.06
C ASP A 85 18.80 -27.83 32.03
N GLU A 86 19.79 -28.31 31.27
CA GLU A 86 20.44 -29.65 31.36
C GLU A 86 21.85 -29.52 31.96
#